data_AF-B7G4H3-F1
#
_entry.id   AF-B7G4H3-F1
#
_cell.length_a   1.000
_cell.length_b   1.000
_cell.length_c   1.000
_cell.angle_alpha   90.00
_cell.angle_beta   90.00
_cell.angle_gamma   90.00
#
_symmetry.space_group_name_H-M   'P 1'
#
loop_
_entity.id
_entity.type
_entity.pdbx_description
1 polymer ?
#
loop_
_entity_poly.entity_id
_entity_poly.type
_entity_poly.pdbx_seq_one_letter_code
_entity_poly.pdbx_strand_id
1 'polypeptide(L)'
;MTAGTTSSVAPLSIATSTGGTRWSGLETSGMKEARCSLLLQEEETFDSKIKALPSQRVMVYQDKGFNPAASSSDLENYFVNFQGATILQLEPQLQASHMNATNSGGARSGTVTSTMPVTMTLGGRCVLTPENYQDFRVMMRTKTQSQEMNIAPNGNFDWPDVSALLCCPVCGRKAPIPQPGERVPHEYWMVFYPLLQITVLKGSQLTLGTRTICRMTCLECMDDLLEGLTLTIQPGKTKTASNNSGLRSTRLCFTLPALDVLAEAGSASFLEDGPPRPDTHPHVDDILDAWTLYNLWEHSGAWEALQNDYRLVLSRSMQTGSRANSTNGAPHAADVRPNSRRISSESPPPTFGREKVATVTPEPRLKERMGKPCGNRACSKVHGQRDAQDGEIVRLAIKCRDCLGEFYCSKSCRAVYKSLHAEECVRKQKDREERRQRKAKKVECDTCRAKFPYTKMKKCSRCRQVTYCSVECQKSDWNNRHRFQCQSTAR
;
A
#
# COMPACT_ATOMS: atom_id res chain seq x y z
N MET A 1 -18.32 -16.46 -46.56
CA MET A 1 -18.34 -17.60 -45.62
C MET A 1 -16.94 -17.73 -45.03
N THR A 2 -16.69 -17.09 -43.90
CA THR A 2 -15.43 -17.20 -43.15
C THR A 2 -15.82 -17.49 -41.71
N ALA A 3 -15.63 -18.75 -41.31
CA ALA A 3 -15.94 -19.23 -39.97
C ALA A 3 -14.91 -18.64 -38.99
N GLY A 4 -15.40 -17.81 -38.06
CA GLY A 4 -14.61 -17.33 -36.93
C GLY A 4 -14.60 -18.37 -35.82
N THR A 5 -13.46 -18.97 -35.57
CA THR A 5 -13.23 -19.92 -34.48
C THR A 5 -13.12 -19.16 -33.17
N THR A 6 -14.21 -19.09 -32.39
CA THR A 6 -14.18 -18.59 -31.02
C THR A 6 -13.54 -19.65 -30.12
N SER A 7 -12.27 -19.47 -29.78
CA SER A 7 -11.58 -20.27 -28.77
C SER A 7 -12.13 -19.91 -27.38
N SER A 8 -12.97 -20.79 -26.83
CA SER A 8 -13.43 -20.69 -25.44
C SER A 8 -12.30 -21.21 -24.54
N VAL A 9 -11.63 -20.31 -23.82
CA VAL A 9 -10.66 -20.68 -22.79
C VAL A 9 -11.45 -21.24 -21.60
N ALA A 10 -11.34 -22.54 -21.36
CA ALA A 10 -11.97 -23.17 -20.20
C ALA A 10 -11.44 -22.53 -18.90
N PRO A 11 -12.29 -22.23 -17.91
CA PRO A 11 -11.84 -21.74 -16.63
C PRO A 11 -10.92 -22.79 -15.98
N LEU A 12 -9.74 -22.35 -15.52
CA LEU A 12 -8.82 -23.15 -14.71
C LEU A 12 -9.59 -23.69 -13.50
N SER A 13 -9.96 -24.97 -13.53
CA SER A 13 -10.54 -25.66 -12.40
C SER A 13 -9.46 -25.81 -11.32
N ILE A 14 -9.53 -24.96 -10.30
CA ILE A 14 -8.63 -25.00 -9.15
C ILE A 14 -9.02 -26.24 -8.36
N ALA A 15 -8.22 -27.30 -8.46
CA ALA A 15 -8.39 -28.50 -7.67
C ALA A 15 -8.25 -28.13 -6.19
N THR A 16 -9.32 -28.31 -5.41
CA THR A 16 -9.32 -28.15 -3.96
C THR A 16 -8.55 -29.30 -3.34
N SER A 17 -7.22 -29.18 -3.24
CA SER A 17 -6.41 -30.10 -2.47
C SER A 17 -6.59 -29.81 -0.98
N THR A 18 -7.20 -30.72 -0.25
CA THR A 18 -7.31 -30.67 1.21
C THR A 18 -5.90 -30.74 1.82
N GLY A 19 -5.40 -29.62 2.36
CA GLY A 19 -4.21 -29.56 3.23
C GLY A 19 -2.85 -29.33 2.57
N GLY A 20 -2.77 -28.91 1.29
CA GLY A 20 -1.51 -28.69 0.58
C GLY A 20 -1.27 -27.22 0.17
N THR A 21 0.00 -26.83 0.06
CA THR A 21 0.42 -25.57 -0.58
C THR A 21 -0.30 -25.40 -1.91
N ARG A 22 -1.09 -24.33 -2.05
CA ARG A 22 -1.84 -24.06 -3.27
C ARG A 22 -0.88 -23.56 -4.34
N TRP A 23 -0.83 -24.25 -5.48
CA TRP A 23 -0.02 -23.85 -6.63
C TRP A 23 -0.88 -23.06 -7.63
N SER A 24 -0.37 -21.96 -8.15
CA SER A 24 -1.03 -21.20 -9.22
C SER A 24 -0.93 -21.89 -10.58
N GLY A 25 -0.02 -22.86 -10.73
CA GLY A 25 0.34 -23.48 -12.00
C GLY A 25 1.33 -22.67 -12.82
N LEU A 26 1.71 -21.47 -12.35
CA LEU A 26 2.71 -20.59 -12.97
C LEU A 26 4.08 -20.71 -12.32
N GLU A 27 4.25 -21.60 -11.34
CA GLU A 27 5.52 -21.79 -10.65
C GLU A 27 6.55 -22.46 -11.56
N THR A 28 7.75 -21.88 -11.56
CA THR A 28 8.90 -22.46 -12.26
C THR A 28 9.32 -23.78 -11.61
N SER A 29 10.13 -24.58 -12.31
CA SER A 29 10.67 -25.83 -11.77
C SER A 29 11.44 -25.59 -10.46
N GLY A 30 12.28 -24.57 -10.41
CA GLY A 30 13.03 -24.19 -9.20
C GLY A 30 12.13 -23.76 -8.04
N MET A 31 11.02 -23.07 -8.32
CA MET A 31 10.04 -22.72 -7.28
C MET A 31 9.36 -23.96 -6.68
N LYS A 32 9.00 -24.93 -7.53
CA LYS A 32 8.41 -26.21 -7.08
C LYS A 32 9.38 -27.02 -6.23
N GLU A 33 10.65 -27.10 -6.66
CA GLU A 33 11.72 -27.76 -5.91
C GLU A 33 11.95 -27.09 -4.53
N ALA A 34 11.99 -25.76 -4.49
CA ALA A 34 12.12 -24.99 -3.26
C ALA A 34 10.83 -24.91 -2.41
N ARG A 35 9.73 -25.56 -2.85
CA ARG A 35 8.41 -25.51 -2.21
C ARG A 35 7.89 -24.07 -1.99
N CYS A 36 8.19 -23.18 -2.94
CA CYS A 36 7.75 -21.78 -2.93
C CYS A 36 6.57 -21.59 -3.88
N SER A 37 5.46 -21.04 -3.38
CA SER A 37 4.25 -20.77 -4.18
C SER A 37 4.10 -19.30 -4.54
N LEU A 38 3.40 -19.03 -5.65
CA LEU A 38 2.94 -17.69 -6.03
C LEU A 38 1.60 -17.30 -5.38
N LEU A 39 0.96 -18.21 -4.65
CA LEU A 39 -0.28 -17.97 -3.92
C LEU A 39 -0.04 -17.91 -2.42
N LEU A 40 -0.80 -17.06 -1.75
CA LEU A 40 -0.90 -17.03 -0.30
C LEU A 40 -1.65 -18.26 0.20
N GLN A 41 -1.29 -18.73 1.39
CA GLN A 41 -1.98 -19.83 2.04
C GLN A 41 -3.29 -19.32 2.65
N GLU A 42 -4.38 -20.05 2.49
CA GLU A 42 -5.71 -19.61 2.94
C GLU A 42 -5.84 -19.50 4.46
N GLU A 43 -5.03 -20.26 5.20
CA GLU A 43 -5.04 -20.31 6.67
C GLU A 43 -4.07 -19.32 7.32
N GLU A 44 -3.26 -18.61 6.54
CA GLU A 44 -2.33 -17.62 7.09
C GLU A 44 -3.07 -16.34 7.49
N THR A 45 -2.95 -15.98 8.77
CA THR A 45 -3.37 -14.67 9.28
C THR A 45 -2.23 -13.67 9.09
N PHE A 46 -2.55 -12.43 8.73
CA PHE A 46 -1.57 -11.36 8.53
C PHE A 46 -1.76 -10.26 9.56
N ASP A 47 -0.64 -9.71 10.02
CA ASP A 47 -0.59 -8.45 10.78
C ASP A 47 -0.21 -7.31 9.84
N SER A 48 -0.97 -6.21 9.89
CA SER A 48 -0.56 -4.97 9.22
C SER A 48 0.42 -4.19 10.09
N LYS A 49 1.58 -3.84 9.54
CA LYS A 49 2.57 -2.98 10.22
C LYS A 49 3.00 -1.84 9.33
N ILE A 50 3.00 -0.64 9.90
CA ILE A 50 3.73 0.50 9.32
C ILE A 50 5.19 0.33 9.72
N LYS A 51 6.05 0.07 8.75
CA LYS A 51 7.50 -0.06 8.96
C LYS A 51 8.20 1.19 8.44
N ALA A 52 9.06 1.77 9.26
CA ALA A 52 10.02 2.74 8.77
C ALA A 52 11.04 2.03 7.91
N LEU A 53 11.27 2.56 6.71
CA LEU A 53 12.40 2.12 5.90
C LEU A 53 13.70 2.47 6.65
N PRO A 54 14.73 1.63 6.56
CA PRO A 54 16.01 1.93 7.19
C PRO A 54 16.53 3.26 6.65
N SER A 55 17.19 4.04 7.52
CA SER A 55 17.92 5.25 7.15
C SER A 55 19.15 4.87 6.33
N GLN A 56 18.93 4.40 5.11
CA GLN A 56 19.94 3.98 4.18
C GLN A 56 19.98 4.97 3.02
N ARG A 57 21.19 5.41 2.68
CA ARG A 57 21.44 6.11 1.42
C ARG A 57 21.48 5.07 0.32
N VAL A 58 20.45 5.06 -0.50
CA VAL A 58 20.37 4.18 -1.68
C VAL A 58 20.86 4.97 -2.88
N MET A 59 21.76 4.38 -3.66
CA MET A 59 22.25 4.97 -4.89
C MET A 59 21.27 4.62 -6.01
N VAL A 60 20.60 5.64 -6.56
CA VAL A 60 19.65 5.44 -7.65
C VAL A 60 20.38 5.63 -8.97
N TYR A 61 20.43 4.58 -9.78
CA TYR A 61 20.88 4.68 -11.16
C TYR A 61 19.72 5.21 -12.00
N GLN A 62 19.86 6.43 -12.55
CA GLN A 62 18.95 6.87 -13.60
C GLN A 62 19.17 5.98 -14.82
N ASP A 63 18.07 5.37 -15.29
CA ASP A 63 18.11 4.67 -16.55
C ASP A 63 18.41 5.72 -17.62
N LYS A 64 19.63 5.66 -18.15
CA LYS A 64 20.12 6.62 -19.12
C LYS A 64 19.30 6.38 -20.38
N GLY A 65 18.26 7.17 -20.61
CA GLY A 65 17.79 7.39 -21.97
C GLY A 65 19.03 7.68 -22.81
N PHE A 66 19.38 6.76 -23.71
CA PHE A 66 20.67 6.74 -24.39
C PHE A 66 20.87 8.08 -25.10
N ASN A 67 21.63 8.99 -24.48
CA ASN A 67 21.95 10.28 -25.06
C ASN A 67 23.43 10.27 -25.43
N PRO A 68 23.78 9.86 -26.68
CA PRO A 68 25.16 9.72 -27.12
C PRO A 68 25.92 11.05 -27.16
N ALA A 69 25.24 12.19 -26.95
CA ALA A 69 25.84 13.51 -26.98
C ALA A 69 26.31 14.05 -25.61
N ALA A 70 25.98 13.39 -24.49
CA ALA A 70 26.39 13.85 -23.16
C ALA A 70 27.81 13.35 -22.82
N SER A 71 28.83 14.05 -23.34
CA SER A 71 30.25 13.71 -23.16
C SER A 71 30.93 14.43 -21.98
N SER A 72 30.21 14.76 -20.91
CA SER A 72 30.80 15.43 -19.73
C SER A 72 30.87 14.49 -18.52
N SER A 73 32.05 14.42 -17.93
CA SER A 73 32.57 13.42 -16.97
C SER A 73 31.98 13.42 -15.56
N ASP A 74 30.99 14.25 -15.25
CA ASP A 74 30.39 14.33 -13.91
C ASP A 74 28.96 13.79 -13.94
N LEU A 75 28.85 12.46 -14.05
CA LEU A 75 27.59 11.77 -13.85
C LEU A 75 27.37 11.60 -12.34
N GLU A 76 26.73 12.59 -11.73
CA GLU A 76 26.33 12.55 -10.33
C GLU A 76 25.31 11.42 -10.11
N ASN A 77 25.76 10.34 -9.48
CA ASN A 77 24.83 9.41 -8.84
C ASN A 77 24.15 10.16 -7.70
N TYR A 78 22.81 10.20 -7.70
CA TYR A 78 22.06 10.79 -6.61
C TYR A 78 21.74 9.74 -5.55
N PHE A 79 21.88 10.14 -4.28
CA PHE A 79 21.56 9.29 -3.15
C PHE A 79 20.20 9.68 -2.59
N VAL A 80 19.30 8.71 -2.48
CA VAL A 80 18.02 8.89 -1.81
C VAL A 80 18.16 8.47 -0.36
N ASN A 81 17.77 9.34 0.57
CA ASN A 81 17.69 9.01 1.99
C ASN A 81 16.24 8.68 2.35
N PHE A 82 16.00 7.45 2.79
CA PHE A 82 14.68 6.98 3.21
C PHE A 82 14.36 7.25 4.69
N GLN A 83 15.16 8.07 5.37
CA GLN A 83 14.89 8.45 6.77
C GLN A 83 13.50 9.11 6.90
N GLY A 84 12.63 8.49 7.71
CA GLY A 84 11.26 8.97 7.93
C GLY A 84 10.22 8.34 6.99
N ALA A 85 10.66 7.81 5.85
CA ALA A 85 9.78 7.08 4.95
C ALA A 85 9.23 5.83 5.64
N THR A 86 7.93 5.61 5.52
CA THR A 86 7.28 4.40 6.03
C THR A 86 6.50 3.69 4.93
N ILE A 87 6.44 2.37 5.06
CA ILE A 87 5.71 1.47 4.17
C ILE A 87 4.66 0.71 4.98
N LEU A 88 3.57 0.34 4.32
CA LEU A 88 2.64 -0.62 4.87
C LEU A 88 3.03 -2.04 4.43
N GLN A 89 3.27 -2.89 5.42
CA GLN A 89 3.67 -4.27 5.21
C GLN A 89 2.66 -5.20 5.88
N LEU A 90 2.25 -6.25 5.16
CA LEU A 90 1.51 -7.38 5.72
C LEU A 90 2.50 -8.47 6.06
N GLU A 91 2.61 -8.81 7.34
CA GLU A 91 3.47 -9.87 7.84
C GLU A 91 2.63 -11.06 8.27
N PRO A 92 2.95 -12.29 7.86
CA PRO A 92 2.23 -13.46 8.34
C PRO A 92 2.46 -13.61 9.86
N GLN A 93 1.39 -13.91 10.60
CA GLN A 93 1.47 -14.23 12.02
C GLN A 93 2.16 -15.58 12.19
N LEU A 94 3.41 -15.54 12.66
CA LEU A 94 4.09 -16.75 13.11
C LEU A 94 3.41 -17.22 14.40
N GLN A 95 2.56 -18.25 14.30
CA GLN A 95 1.90 -18.85 15.45
C GLN A 95 2.94 -19.43 16.42
N ALA A 96 3.32 -18.66 17.45
CA ALA A 96 4.21 -19.10 18.52
C ALA A 96 3.65 -20.29 19.32
N SER A 97 2.34 -20.57 19.18
CA SER A 97 1.60 -21.62 19.90
C SER A 97 2.05 -23.05 19.59
N HIS A 98 2.74 -23.31 18.49
CA HIS A 98 3.24 -24.66 18.18
C HIS A 98 4.56 -25.03 18.88
N MET A 99 5.30 -24.07 19.45
CA MET A 99 6.57 -24.36 20.11
C MET A 99 6.43 -24.79 21.58
N ASN A 100 5.28 -24.56 22.22
CA ASN A 100 5.07 -24.95 23.62
C ASN A 100 4.29 -26.28 23.80
N ALA A 101 4.00 -27.01 22.73
CA ALA A 101 3.27 -28.28 22.79
C ALA A 101 4.16 -29.51 23.09
N THR A 102 5.45 -29.32 23.37
CA THR A 102 6.35 -30.39 23.81
C THR A 102 6.30 -30.55 25.33
N ASN A 103 5.37 -31.35 25.84
CA ASN A 103 5.58 -32.11 27.09
C ASN A 103 4.48 -33.14 27.42
N SER A 104 3.39 -33.24 26.64
CA SER A 104 2.45 -34.36 26.75
C SER A 104 2.81 -35.43 25.71
N GLY A 105 3.39 -36.53 26.16
CA GLY A 105 4.00 -37.62 25.39
C GLY A 105 3.10 -38.43 24.42
N GLY A 106 2.26 -37.77 23.64
CA GLY A 106 1.52 -38.37 22.53
C GLY A 106 2.27 -38.19 21.21
N ALA A 107 2.85 -39.26 20.69
CA ALA A 107 3.48 -39.32 19.37
C ALA A 107 2.45 -39.08 18.24
N ARG A 108 2.06 -37.82 18.02
CA ARG A 108 1.44 -37.39 16.76
C ARG A 108 2.48 -36.61 15.99
N SER A 109 2.96 -37.24 14.91
CA SER A 109 3.83 -36.65 13.90
C SER A 109 3.08 -35.51 13.20
N GLY A 110 3.05 -34.34 13.84
CA GLY A 110 2.68 -33.10 13.20
C GLY A 110 3.84 -32.67 12.32
N THR A 111 3.68 -32.78 11.01
CA THR A 111 4.64 -32.23 10.05
C THR A 111 4.70 -30.72 10.26
N VAL A 112 5.79 -30.24 10.87
CA VAL A 112 6.10 -28.81 10.93
C VAL A 112 6.27 -28.35 9.48
N THR A 113 5.25 -27.69 8.93
CA THR A 113 5.36 -27.02 7.65
C THR A 113 6.28 -25.82 7.85
N SER A 114 7.56 -26.01 7.52
CA SER A 114 8.58 -24.97 7.46
C SER A 114 8.36 -24.13 6.20
N THR A 115 7.25 -23.40 6.14
CA THR A 115 7.00 -22.43 5.09
C THR A 115 7.63 -21.12 5.50
N MET A 116 8.45 -20.55 4.62
CA MET A 116 9.10 -19.28 4.88
C MET A 116 8.03 -18.18 4.89
N PRO A 117 7.97 -17.33 5.94
CA PRO A 117 7.01 -16.23 5.97
C PRO A 117 7.30 -15.25 4.84
N VAL A 118 6.30 -15.02 3.97
CA VAL A 118 6.41 -14.05 2.88
C VAL A 118 5.73 -12.76 3.32
N THR A 119 6.51 -11.69 3.42
CA THR A 119 5.98 -10.38 3.73
C THR A 119 5.51 -9.66 2.47
N MET A 120 4.37 -8.96 2.56
CA MET A 120 3.80 -8.23 1.43
C MET A 120 3.94 -6.72 1.65
N THR A 121 4.61 -6.03 0.74
CA THR A 121 4.71 -4.57 0.76
C THR A 121 3.67 -3.97 -0.18
N LEU A 122 2.86 -3.05 0.33
CA LEU A 122 1.79 -2.44 -0.46
C LEU A 122 2.31 -1.28 -1.30
N GLY A 123 2.27 -1.45 -2.62
CA GLY A 123 2.71 -0.46 -3.58
C GLY A 123 1.75 0.70 -3.74
N GLY A 124 0.47 0.38 -3.86
CA GLY A 124 -0.63 1.33 -4.00
C GLY A 124 -1.69 0.87 -4.99
N ARG A 125 -2.77 1.66 -5.15
CA ARG A 125 -3.77 1.42 -6.18
C ARG A 125 -3.27 1.86 -7.54
N CYS A 126 -3.57 1.07 -8.57
CA CYS A 126 -3.25 1.40 -9.94
C CYS A 126 -4.30 0.94 -10.94
N VAL A 127 -4.27 1.53 -12.15
CA VAL A 127 -5.02 1.09 -13.33
C VAL A 127 -4.08 0.36 -14.27
N LEU A 128 -4.47 -0.82 -14.76
CA LEU A 128 -3.72 -1.51 -15.81
C LEU A 128 -4.29 -1.11 -17.18
N THR A 129 -3.48 -0.47 -18.02
CA THR A 129 -3.84 -0.12 -19.41
C THR A 129 -3.25 -1.10 -20.44
N PRO A 130 -3.73 -1.12 -21.70
CA PRO A 130 -3.11 -1.93 -22.75
C PRO A 130 -1.64 -1.59 -22.98
N GLU A 131 -1.27 -0.32 -22.88
CA GLU A 131 0.11 0.17 -23.03
C GLU A 131 0.98 -0.37 -21.89
N ASN A 132 0.53 -0.22 -20.64
CA ASN A 132 1.23 -0.78 -19.48
C ASN A 132 1.44 -2.29 -19.61
N TYR A 133 0.44 -3.03 -20.11
CA TYR A 133 0.56 -4.46 -20.30
C TYR A 133 1.68 -4.82 -21.29
N GLN A 134 1.86 -4.05 -22.36
CA GLN A 134 2.99 -4.27 -23.27
C GLN A 134 4.33 -3.96 -22.60
N ASP A 135 4.42 -2.87 -21.83
CA ASP A 135 5.63 -2.53 -21.08
C ASP A 135 6.01 -3.65 -20.10
N PHE A 136 5.04 -4.16 -19.34
CA PHE A 136 5.24 -5.30 -18.46
C PHE A 136 5.58 -6.59 -19.20
N ARG A 137 5.04 -6.82 -20.40
CA ARG A 137 5.38 -7.99 -21.22
C ARG A 137 6.83 -7.93 -21.69
N VAL A 138 7.33 -6.74 -22.04
CA VAL A 138 8.75 -6.55 -22.37
C VAL A 138 9.60 -6.70 -21.12
N MET A 139 9.23 -6.09 -20.00
CA MET A 139 10.04 -6.08 -18.78
C MET A 139 10.03 -7.43 -18.03
N MET A 140 8.93 -8.17 -18.04
CA MET A 140 8.81 -9.50 -17.41
C MET A 140 8.95 -10.65 -18.41
N ARG A 141 9.67 -10.41 -19.51
CA ARG A 141 9.93 -11.43 -20.52
C ARG A 141 10.76 -12.58 -19.96
N THR A 142 10.44 -13.79 -20.38
CA THR A 142 11.26 -14.97 -20.11
C THR A 142 12.57 -14.91 -20.89
N LYS A 143 13.52 -15.79 -20.55
CA LYS A 143 14.77 -15.92 -21.31
C LYS A 143 14.50 -16.32 -22.77
N THR A 144 13.57 -17.24 -22.99
CA THR A 144 13.12 -17.65 -24.33
C THR A 144 12.52 -16.47 -25.09
N GLN A 145 11.62 -15.70 -24.47
CA GLN A 145 11.05 -14.49 -25.08
C GLN A 145 12.11 -13.43 -25.39
N SER A 146 13.13 -13.28 -24.53
CA SER A 146 14.25 -12.37 -24.79
C SER A 146 15.02 -12.76 -26.06
N GLN A 147 15.28 -14.06 -26.23
CA GLN A 147 15.94 -14.60 -27.42
C GLN A 147 15.08 -14.38 -28.67
N GLU A 148 13.77 -14.66 -28.60
CA GLU A 148 12.82 -14.43 -29.70
C GLU A 148 12.74 -12.95 -30.11
N MET A 149 12.84 -12.04 -29.15
CA MET A 149 12.79 -10.59 -29.38
C MET A 149 14.14 -9.98 -29.80
N ASN A 150 15.22 -10.76 -29.82
CA ASN A 150 16.60 -10.26 -29.98
C ASN A 150 16.96 -9.15 -28.97
N ILE A 151 16.47 -9.26 -27.73
CA ILE A 151 16.79 -8.36 -26.63
C ILE A 151 17.63 -9.13 -25.61
N ALA A 152 18.63 -8.49 -25.00
CA ALA A 152 19.39 -9.11 -23.92
C ALA A 152 18.44 -9.62 -22.80
N PRO A 153 18.66 -10.80 -22.20
CA PRO A 153 17.79 -11.30 -21.15
C PRO A 153 17.85 -10.41 -19.89
N ASN A 154 16.76 -10.33 -19.12
CA ASN A 154 16.68 -9.57 -17.86
C ASN A 154 17.40 -10.25 -16.67
N GLY A 155 18.60 -10.75 -16.94
CA GLY A 155 19.41 -11.58 -16.05
C GLY A 155 19.33 -13.07 -16.38
N ASN A 156 19.98 -13.88 -15.53
CA ASN A 156 20.11 -15.33 -15.71
C ASN A 156 18.91 -16.15 -15.22
N PHE A 157 17.76 -15.53 -14.96
CA PHE A 157 16.62 -16.17 -14.29
C PHE A 157 15.40 -16.24 -15.22
N ASP A 158 14.74 -17.39 -15.21
CA ASP A 158 13.42 -17.56 -15.82
C ASP A 158 12.40 -16.85 -14.94
N TRP A 159 12.17 -15.57 -15.23
CA TRP A 159 11.18 -14.75 -14.58
C TRP A 159 9.80 -15.43 -14.58
N PRO A 160 9.00 -15.25 -13.51
CA PRO A 160 7.56 -15.39 -13.65
C PRO A 160 7.15 -14.43 -14.78
N ASP A 161 6.51 -14.95 -15.82
CA ASP A 161 6.12 -14.15 -16.96
C ASP A 161 5.10 -13.06 -16.57
N VAL A 162 4.69 -12.23 -17.53
CA VAL A 162 3.60 -11.26 -17.31
C VAL A 162 2.31 -11.92 -16.78
N SER A 163 2.07 -13.21 -17.06
CA SER A 163 0.92 -13.94 -16.50
C SER A 163 0.99 -14.05 -14.98
N ALA A 164 2.19 -14.15 -14.42
CA ALA A 164 2.41 -14.12 -12.99
C ALA A 164 2.02 -12.75 -12.41
N LEU A 165 2.47 -11.63 -12.98
CA LEU A 165 2.04 -10.29 -12.57
C LEU A 165 0.51 -10.17 -12.50
N LEU A 166 -0.18 -10.69 -13.52
CA LEU A 166 -1.63 -10.64 -13.62
C LEU A 166 -2.35 -11.58 -12.65
N CYS A 167 -1.67 -12.57 -12.07
CA CYS A 167 -2.30 -13.55 -11.19
C CYS A 167 -2.40 -13.00 -9.76
N CYS A 168 -3.63 -12.83 -9.27
CA CYS A 168 -3.86 -12.38 -7.91
C CYS A 168 -3.29 -13.39 -6.91
N PRO A 169 -2.39 -12.98 -6.01
CA PRO A 169 -1.73 -13.92 -5.09
C PRO A 169 -2.69 -14.49 -4.04
N VAL A 170 -3.84 -13.86 -3.82
CA VAL A 170 -4.84 -14.33 -2.85
C VAL A 170 -5.77 -15.36 -3.47
N CYS A 171 -6.46 -15.02 -4.57
CA CYS A 171 -7.49 -15.88 -5.15
C CYS A 171 -7.03 -16.69 -6.37
N GLY A 172 -5.84 -16.41 -6.92
CA GLY A 172 -5.33 -17.01 -8.15
C GLY A 172 -6.03 -16.56 -9.44
N ARG A 173 -7.04 -15.68 -9.36
CA ARG A 173 -7.70 -15.12 -10.55
C ARG A 173 -6.71 -14.26 -11.33
N LYS A 174 -6.68 -14.45 -12.65
CA LYS A 174 -5.91 -13.59 -13.57
C LYS A 174 -6.68 -12.31 -13.82
N ALA A 175 -5.97 -11.19 -13.73
CA ALA A 175 -6.43 -9.88 -14.17
C ALA A 175 -6.79 -9.94 -15.67
N PRO A 176 -7.96 -9.45 -16.10
CA PRO A 176 -8.25 -9.29 -17.52
C PRO A 176 -7.18 -8.43 -18.20
N ILE A 177 -6.75 -8.87 -19.38
CA ILE A 177 -5.86 -8.09 -20.24
C ILE A 177 -6.70 -6.98 -20.88
N PRO A 178 -6.36 -5.70 -20.64
CA PRO A 178 -7.10 -4.59 -21.22
C PRO A 178 -7.05 -4.64 -22.74
N GLN A 179 -8.22 -4.47 -23.39
CA GLN A 179 -8.30 -4.45 -24.85
C GLN A 179 -8.22 -3.02 -25.40
N PRO A 180 -7.60 -2.78 -26.57
CA PRO A 180 -7.61 -1.47 -27.20
C PRO A 180 -9.05 -0.94 -27.38
N GLY A 181 -9.32 0.27 -26.87
CA GLY A 181 -10.64 0.91 -26.94
C GLY A 181 -11.58 0.59 -25.78
N GLU A 182 -11.18 -0.27 -24.84
CA GLU A 182 -11.91 -0.48 -23.59
C GLU A 182 -11.94 0.80 -22.75
N ARG A 183 -13.13 1.25 -22.35
CA ARG A 183 -13.31 2.52 -21.62
C ARG A 183 -13.29 2.34 -20.10
N VAL A 184 -13.41 1.12 -19.61
CA VAL A 184 -13.47 0.83 -18.18
C VAL A 184 -12.05 0.57 -17.70
N PRO A 185 -11.47 1.43 -16.87
CA PRO A 185 -10.17 1.16 -16.28
C PRO A 185 -10.28 -0.05 -15.34
N HIS A 186 -9.40 -1.03 -15.53
CA HIS A 186 -9.28 -2.15 -14.60
C HIS A 186 -8.37 -1.74 -13.45
N GLU A 187 -8.96 -1.58 -12.27
CA GLU A 187 -8.26 -1.16 -11.06
C GLU A 187 -7.75 -2.34 -10.24
N TYR A 188 -6.54 -2.23 -9.73
CA TYR A 188 -5.85 -3.22 -8.92
C TYR A 188 -5.09 -2.57 -7.77
N TRP A 189 -4.69 -3.39 -6.81
CA TRP A 189 -3.61 -3.07 -5.89
C TRP A 189 -2.32 -3.68 -6.39
N MET A 190 -1.29 -2.86 -6.54
CA MET A 190 0.07 -3.32 -6.76
C MET A 190 0.67 -3.74 -5.42
N VAL A 191 1.16 -4.97 -5.35
CA VAL A 191 1.78 -5.51 -4.13
C VAL A 191 3.13 -6.13 -4.49
N PHE A 192 4.09 -5.94 -3.61
CA PHE A 192 5.46 -6.40 -3.77
C PHE A 192 5.80 -7.49 -2.75
N TYR A 193 6.52 -8.51 -3.19
CA TYR A 193 6.93 -9.63 -2.34
C TYR A 193 8.40 -9.95 -2.59
N PRO A 194 9.21 -10.21 -1.56
CA PRO A 194 10.53 -10.77 -1.76
C PRO A 194 10.39 -12.25 -2.14
N LEU A 195 10.99 -12.63 -3.27
CA LEU A 195 11.27 -14.02 -3.61
C LEU A 195 12.72 -14.34 -3.28
N LEU A 196 12.92 -15.51 -2.68
CA LEU A 196 14.24 -16.12 -2.61
C LEU A 196 14.68 -16.54 -4.01
N GLN A 197 15.91 -16.18 -4.35
CA GLN A 197 16.57 -16.60 -5.58
C GLN A 197 17.70 -17.53 -5.21
N ILE A 198 17.65 -18.78 -5.67
CA ILE A 198 18.80 -19.69 -5.56
C ILE A 198 19.52 -19.64 -6.91
N THR A 199 20.76 -19.16 -6.90
CA THR A 199 21.62 -19.17 -8.11
C THR A 199 22.70 -20.21 -7.93
N VAL A 200 22.71 -21.21 -8.82
CA VAL A 200 23.80 -22.19 -8.91
C VAL A 200 24.90 -21.57 -9.76
N LEU A 201 25.99 -21.12 -9.15
CA LEU A 201 27.16 -20.70 -9.92
C LEU A 201 27.85 -21.96 -10.48
N LYS A 202 28.41 -21.85 -11.70
CA LYS A 202 29.23 -22.92 -12.29
C LYS A 202 30.37 -23.24 -11.31
N GLY A 203 30.30 -24.39 -10.64
CA GLY A 203 31.22 -24.76 -9.56
C GLY A 203 30.58 -25.09 -8.21
N SER A 204 29.31 -25.51 -8.17
CA SER A 204 28.59 -26.03 -6.99
C SER A 204 28.34 -25.06 -5.83
N GLN A 205 28.76 -23.80 -5.92
CA GLN A 205 28.42 -22.80 -4.91
C GLN A 205 27.00 -22.27 -5.15
N LEU A 206 26.09 -22.63 -4.24
CA LEU A 206 24.75 -22.06 -4.17
C LEU A 206 24.86 -20.66 -3.55
N THR A 207 24.42 -19.64 -4.29
CA THR A 207 24.23 -18.30 -3.73
C THR A 207 22.75 -18.02 -3.58
N LEU A 208 22.36 -17.60 -2.36
CA LEU A 208 20.99 -17.19 -2.06
C LEU A 208 20.88 -15.67 -2.27
N GLY A 209 20.25 -15.28 -3.37
CA GLY A 209 19.81 -13.93 -3.64
C GLY A 209 18.37 -13.69 -3.17
N THR A 210 17.95 -12.44 -3.22
CA THR A 210 16.58 -12.03 -2.97
C THR A 210 16.18 -11.05 -4.07
N ARG A 211 14.96 -11.17 -4.59
CA ARG A 211 14.44 -10.24 -5.59
C ARG A 211 13.00 -9.90 -5.28
N THR A 212 12.65 -8.63 -5.45
CA THR A 212 11.26 -8.17 -5.28
C THR A 212 10.48 -8.47 -6.55
N ILE A 213 9.33 -9.12 -6.42
CA ILE A 213 8.35 -9.28 -7.50
C ILE A 213 7.16 -8.37 -7.29
N CYS A 214 6.56 -7.93 -8.39
CA CYS A 214 5.33 -7.14 -8.41
C CYS A 214 4.15 -8.03 -8.82
N ARG A 215 3.00 -7.87 -8.15
CA ARG A 215 1.74 -8.58 -8.45
C ARG A 215 0.55 -7.64 -8.42
N MET A 216 -0.40 -7.90 -9.32
CA MET A 216 -1.72 -7.28 -9.31
C MET A 216 -2.64 -8.06 -8.37
N THR A 217 -3.14 -7.41 -7.34
CA THR A 217 -4.12 -7.96 -6.40
C THR A 217 -5.46 -7.33 -6.70
N CYS A 218 -6.51 -8.14 -6.88
CA CYS A 218 -7.83 -7.57 -7.14
C CYS A 218 -8.36 -6.83 -5.90
N LEU A 219 -9.19 -5.82 -6.14
CA LEU A 219 -9.74 -4.97 -5.08
C LEU A 219 -10.45 -5.79 -3.98
N GLU A 220 -11.20 -6.81 -4.37
CA GLU A 220 -11.94 -7.68 -3.44
C GLU A 220 -11.00 -8.40 -2.47
N CYS A 221 -9.92 -9.00 -3.00
CA CYS A 221 -8.97 -9.73 -2.18
C CYS A 221 -8.15 -8.80 -1.30
N MET A 222 -7.81 -7.60 -1.77
CA MET A 222 -7.10 -6.63 -0.95
C MET A 222 -8.00 -6.13 0.19
N ASP A 223 -9.25 -5.77 -0.10
CA ASP A 223 -10.24 -5.43 0.92
C ASP A 223 -10.37 -6.55 1.95
N ASP A 224 -10.42 -7.80 1.47
CA ASP A 224 -10.58 -8.97 2.33
C ASP A 224 -9.36 -9.23 3.21
N LEU A 225 -8.14 -8.99 2.71
CA LEU A 225 -6.87 -9.07 3.45
C LEU A 225 -6.76 -7.98 4.52
N LEU A 226 -7.19 -6.76 4.21
CA LEU A 226 -7.12 -5.61 5.13
C LEU A 226 -8.28 -5.56 6.11
N GLU A 227 -9.30 -6.40 5.91
CA GLU A 227 -10.49 -6.36 6.74
C GLU A 227 -10.17 -6.76 8.18
N GLY A 228 -10.53 -5.87 9.12
CA GLY A 228 -10.26 -6.05 10.54
C GLY A 228 -8.84 -5.64 10.95
N LEU A 229 -7.96 -5.34 9.99
CA LEU A 229 -6.64 -4.80 10.29
C LEU A 229 -6.75 -3.32 10.65
N THR A 230 -6.05 -2.94 11.72
CA THR A 230 -5.99 -1.57 12.19
C THR A 230 -4.55 -1.10 12.29
N LEU A 231 -4.33 0.16 11.95
CA LEU A 231 -3.04 0.82 12.04
C LEU A 231 -3.09 1.87 13.14
N THR A 232 -2.16 1.73 14.07
CA THR A 232 -1.95 2.68 15.15
C THR A 232 -0.92 3.71 14.68
N ILE A 233 -1.41 4.92 14.37
CA ILE A 233 -0.57 6.03 13.95
C ILE A 233 -0.10 6.78 15.19
N GLN A 234 1.22 6.83 15.38
CA GLN A 234 1.86 7.68 16.37
C GLN A 234 2.49 8.87 15.65
N PRO A 235 2.10 10.12 15.98
CA PRO A 235 2.77 11.30 15.45
C PRO A 235 4.27 11.20 15.74
N GLY A 236 5.08 11.37 14.70
CA GLY A 236 6.54 11.34 14.83
C GLY A 236 6.99 12.32 15.92
N LYS A 237 7.91 11.88 16.79
CA LYS A 237 8.60 12.80 17.68
C LYS A 237 9.44 13.74 16.80
N THR A 238 8.98 14.95 16.56
CA THR A 238 9.75 15.98 15.85
C THR A 238 11.06 16.17 16.62
N LYS A 239 12.17 15.68 16.04
CA LYS A 239 13.50 15.72 16.67
C LYS A 239 14.01 17.14 16.93
N THR A 240 13.30 18.16 16.46
CA THR A 240 13.62 19.58 16.60
C THR A 240 13.05 20.25 17.85
N ALA A 241 12.28 19.55 18.69
CA ALA A 241 11.85 20.11 19.97
C ALA A 241 13.00 20.08 20.99
N SER A 242 13.80 21.14 20.94
CA SER A 242 14.78 21.57 21.94
C SER A 242 14.28 21.33 23.38
N ASN A 243 15.19 20.83 24.22
CA ASN A 243 15.02 20.27 25.58
C ASN A 243 14.34 21.17 26.64
N ASN A 244 13.78 22.33 26.31
CA ASN A 244 13.44 23.35 27.32
C ASN A 244 11.96 23.72 27.47
N SER A 245 11.01 23.02 26.83
CA SER A 245 9.59 23.26 27.11
C SER A 245 8.92 22.03 27.73
N GLY A 246 8.62 22.12 29.03
CA GLY A 246 7.83 21.13 29.78
C GLY A 246 6.36 21.03 29.33
N LEU A 247 6.05 21.36 28.08
CA LEU A 247 4.72 21.10 27.53
C LEU A 247 4.56 19.59 27.38
N ARG A 248 3.62 19.05 28.15
CA ARG A 248 3.14 17.67 28.05
C ARG A 248 2.74 17.41 26.60
N SER A 249 3.62 16.76 25.85
CA SER A 249 3.32 16.26 24.51
C SER A 249 2.11 15.34 24.65
N THR A 250 0.94 15.83 24.22
CA THR A 250 -0.26 15.02 24.10
C THR A 250 0.04 14.03 22.98
N ARG A 251 0.48 12.82 23.36
CA ARG A 251 0.62 11.68 22.47
C ARG A 251 -0.77 11.25 22.04
N LEU A 252 -1.36 12.00 21.12
CA LEU A 252 -2.56 11.57 20.43
C LEU A 252 -2.14 10.40 19.54
N CYS A 253 -2.53 9.21 19.95
CA CYS A 253 -2.36 8.00 19.18
C CYS A 253 -3.72 7.65 18.61
N PHE A 254 -3.80 7.38 17.32
CA PHE A 254 -5.07 7.05 16.68
C PHE A 254 -4.94 5.67 16.06
N THR A 255 -5.91 4.81 16.36
CA THR A 255 -6.04 3.51 15.70
C THR A 255 -7.12 3.62 14.62
N LEU A 256 -6.72 3.46 13.37
CA LEU A 256 -7.59 3.59 12.20
C LEU A 256 -7.63 2.27 11.41
N PRO A 257 -8.75 1.93 10.74
CA PRO A 257 -8.76 0.79 9.82
C PRO A 257 -7.67 0.93 8.74
N ALA A 258 -6.92 -0.13 8.46
CA ALA A 258 -5.81 -0.10 7.50
C ALA A 258 -6.27 0.36 6.10
N LEU A 259 -7.46 -0.06 5.69
CA LEU A 259 -8.07 0.34 4.41
C LEU A 259 -8.35 1.85 4.34
N ASP A 260 -8.79 2.46 5.45
CA ASP A 260 -9.05 3.90 5.49
C ASP A 260 -7.72 4.69 5.45
N VAL A 261 -6.68 4.22 6.15
CA VAL A 261 -5.34 4.82 6.08
C VAL A 261 -4.80 4.78 4.65
N LEU A 262 -4.93 3.64 3.97
CA LEU A 262 -4.50 3.49 2.60
C LEU A 262 -5.31 4.34 1.61
N ALA A 263 -6.62 4.48 1.82
CA ALA A 263 -7.46 5.33 0.99
C ALA A 263 -7.04 6.80 1.10
N GLU A 264 -6.61 7.25 2.28
CA GLU A 264 -6.12 8.61 2.52
C GLU A 264 -4.65 8.79 2.12
N ALA A 265 -3.83 7.74 2.11
CA ALA A 265 -2.43 7.80 1.67
C ALA A 265 -2.29 7.88 0.13
N GLY A 266 -3.33 7.47 -0.61
CA GLY A 266 -3.36 7.53 -2.06
C GLY A 266 -2.61 6.40 -2.77
N SER A 267 -2.29 6.64 -4.04
CA SER A 267 -1.76 5.62 -4.95
C SER A 267 -0.28 5.28 -4.76
N ALA A 268 0.44 6.04 -3.94
CA ALA A 268 1.82 5.76 -3.58
C ALA A 268 1.92 5.77 -2.05
N SER A 269 2.00 4.57 -1.46
CA SER A 269 1.99 4.36 0.00
C SER A 269 3.19 4.94 0.76
N PHE A 270 4.10 5.66 0.09
CA PHE A 270 5.20 6.37 0.72
C PHE A 270 4.62 7.49 1.57
N LEU A 271 4.44 7.21 2.85
CA LEU A 271 3.97 8.18 3.84
C LEU A 271 4.99 9.32 3.91
N GLU A 272 4.45 10.51 3.73
CA GLU A 272 5.07 11.82 3.56
C GLU A 272 6.24 12.09 4.51
N ASP A 273 7.46 12.13 3.96
CA ASP A 273 8.60 12.91 4.48
C ASP A 273 9.63 13.16 3.35
N GLY A 274 9.17 13.21 2.09
CA GLY A 274 9.98 13.60 0.93
C GLY A 274 9.90 15.11 0.65
N PRO A 275 10.82 15.67 -0.14
CA PRO A 275 10.76 17.07 -0.57
C PRO A 275 9.38 17.42 -1.16
N PRO A 276 8.92 18.68 -1.05
CA PRO A 276 7.61 19.10 -1.54
C PRO A 276 7.44 18.65 -3.00
N ARG A 277 6.35 17.92 -3.25
CA ARG A 277 6.06 17.38 -4.58
C ARG A 277 5.96 18.53 -5.58
N PRO A 278 6.58 18.42 -6.77
CA PRO A 278 6.30 19.32 -7.88
C PRO A 278 4.79 19.36 -8.15
N ASP A 279 4.23 20.53 -8.51
CA ASP A 279 2.80 20.70 -8.84
C ASP A 279 2.33 19.81 -10.01
N THR A 280 3.24 19.15 -10.71
CA THR A 280 2.98 18.19 -11.79
C THR A 280 2.77 16.75 -11.30
N HIS A 281 3.04 16.45 -10.02
CA HIS A 281 2.82 15.13 -9.48
C HIS A 281 1.32 14.89 -9.20
N PRO A 282 0.81 13.69 -9.56
CA PRO A 282 -0.58 13.32 -9.31
C PRO A 282 -0.98 13.54 -7.85
N HIS A 283 -2.18 14.06 -7.65
CA HIS A 283 -2.76 14.24 -6.33
C HIS A 283 -2.90 12.89 -5.62
N VAL A 284 -2.99 12.90 -4.29
CA VAL A 284 -3.22 11.70 -3.46
C VAL A 284 -4.42 10.88 -3.96
N ASP A 285 -5.43 11.53 -4.53
CA ASP A 285 -6.62 10.90 -5.09
C ASP A 285 -6.43 10.29 -6.50
N ASP A 286 -5.32 10.59 -7.18
CA ASP A 286 -5.10 10.15 -8.56
C ASP A 286 -4.60 8.70 -8.57
N ILE A 287 -5.43 7.79 -9.08
CA ILE A 287 -5.03 6.41 -9.35
C ILE A 287 -4.01 6.41 -10.47
N LEU A 288 -2.78 5.98 -10.16
CA LEU A 288 -1.69 5.89 -11.14
C LEU A 288 -1.95 4.76 -12.12
N ASP A 289 -1.44 4.88 -13.35
CA ASP A 289 -1.31 3.71 -14.20
C ASP A 289 -0.24 2.76 -13.60
N ALA A 290 -0.39 1.46 -13.87
CA ALA A 290 0.39 0.42 -13.21
C ALA A 290 1.89 0.54 -13.55
N TRP A 291 2.24 0.92 -14.77
CA TRP A 291 3.64 1.08 -15.17
C TRP A 291 4.29 2.25 -14.45
N THR A 292 3.61 3.40 -14.38
CA THR A 292 4.11 4.57 -13.63
C THR A 292 4.31 4.25 -12.15
N LEU A 293 3.37 3.55 -11.51
CA LEU A 293 3.53 3.14 -10.11
C LEU A 293 4.72 2.18 -9.93
N TYR A 294 4.88 1.21 -10.82
CA TYR A 294 6.01 0.28 -10.80
C TYR A 294 7.35 1.02 -10.94
N ASN A 295 7.47 1.91 -11.92
CA ASN A 295 8.68 2.71 -12.15
C ASN A 295 9.00 3.64 -10.98
N LEU A 296 7.98 4.20 -10.32
CA LEU A 296 8.18 4.99 -9.11
C LEU A 296 8.84 4.16 -8.01
N TRP A 297 8.45 2.90 -7.85
CA TRP A 297 9.06 1.99 -6.87
C TRP A 297 10.45 1.51 -7.28
N GLU A 298 10.64 1.20 -8.57
CA GLU A 298 11.94 0.79 -9.13
C GLU A 298 12.99 1.90 -8.99
N HIS A 299 12.67 3.09 -9.51
CA HIS A 299 13.61 4.19 -9.62
C HIS A 299 13.67 5.08 -8.38
N SER A 300 12.85 4.86 -7.35
CA SER A 300 13.05 5.56 -6.07
C SER A 300 14.20 4.96 -5.26
N GLY A 301 14.64 3.73 -5.56
CA GLY A 301 15.55 2.96 -4.71
C GLY A 301 14.83 2.21 -3.57
N ALA A 302 13.49 2.25 -3.52
CA ALA A 302 12.71 1.59 -2.48
C ALA A 302 12.89 0.07 -2.50
N TRP A 303 13.10 -0.53 -3.68
CA TRP A 303 13.38 -1.97 -3.77
C TRP A 303 14.71 -2.35 -3.14
N GLU A 304 15.76 -1.55 -3.32
CA GLU A 304 17.04 -1.85 -2.70
C GLU A 304 16.93 -1.78 -1.17
N ALA A 305 16.21 -0.77 -0.65
CA ALA A 305 15.92 -0.67 0.77
C ALA A 305 15.14 -1.89 1.31
N LEU A 306 14.11 -2.33 0.59
CA LEU A 306 13.33 -3.54 0.93
C LEU A 306 14.18 -4.81 0.90
N GLN A 307 15.02 -4.98 -0.14
CA GLN A 307 15.89 -6.14 -0.27
C GLN A 307 16.92 -6.20 0.86
N ASN A 308 17.47 -5.05 1.28
CA ASN A 308 18.40 -4.98 2.38
C ASN A 308 17.75 -5.31 3.73
N ASP A 309 16.53 -4.80 4.00
CA ASP A 309 15.77 -5.18 5.21
C ASP A 309 15.52 -6.70 5.24
N TYR A 310 15.10 -7.27 4.10
CA TYR A 310 14.83 -8.69 4.01
C TYR A 310 16.10 -9.56 4.20
N ARG A 311 17.26 -9.13 3.69
CA ARG A 311 18.56 -9.81 3.96
C ARG A 311 18.90 -9.83 5.45
N LEU A 312 18.58 -8.75 6.18
CA LEU A 312 18.77 -8.69 7.63
C LEU A 312 17.82 -9.64 8.36
N VAL A 313 16.57 -9.78 7.92
CA VAL A 313 15.61 -10.74 8.48
C VAL A 313 16.06 -12.19 8.22
N LEU A 314 16.45 -12.52 6.99
CA LEU A 314 16.95 -13.84 6.62
C LEU A 314 18.19 -14.25 7.41
N SER A 315 19.19 -13.36 7.52
CA SER A 315 20.41 -13.66 8.26
C SER A 315 20.15 -13.94 9.74
N ARG A 316 19.23 -13.19 10.38
CA ARG A 316 18.79 -13.48 11.75
C ARG A 316 18.10 -14.83 11.87
N SER A 317 17.23 -15.17 10.93
CA SER A 317 16.50 -16.45 10.92
C SER A 317 17.42 -17.66 10.73
N MET A 318 18.51 -17.52 9.97
CA MET A 318 19.49 -18.60 9.81
C MET A 318 20.36 -18.78 11.06
N GLN A 319 20.64 -17.70 11.81
CA GLN A 319 21.48 -17.75 13.01
C GLN A 319 20.78 -18.32 14.24
N THR A 320 19.46 -18.17 14.37
CA THR A 320 18.69 -18.68 15.51
C THR A 320 18.68 -20.21 15.60
N GLY A 321 18.82 -20.92 14.48
CA GLY A 321 18.88 -22.40 14.46
C GLY A 321 20.19 -22.98 15.00
N SER A 322 21.32 -22.27 14.89
CA SER A 322 22.62 -22.82 15.28
C SER A 322 22.94 -22.74 16.78
N ARG A 323 22.28 -21.84 17.53
CA ARG A 323 22.57 -21.66 18.96
C ARG A 323 21.88 -22.66 19.89
N ALA A 324 20.84 -23.35 19.43
CA ALA A 324 20.08 -24.29 20.26
C ALA A 324 20.85 -25.59 20.61
N ASN A 325 21.99 -25.87 19.96
CA ASN A 325 22.79 -27.09 20.20
C ASN A 325 24.09 -26.87 20.99
N SER A 326 24.36 -25.67 21.52
CA SER A 326 25.62 -25.38 22.23
C SER A 326 25.44 -25.12 23.74
N THR A 327 24.52 -25.84 24.39
CA THR A 327 24.47 -25.94 25.86
C THR A 327 25.20 -27.20 26.30
N ASN A 328 26.53 -27.16 26.32
CA ASN A 328 27.39 -28.00 27.18
C ASN A 328 28.83 -27.46 27.09
N GLY A 329 29.16 -26.46 27.91
CA GLY A 329 30.51 -25.94 28.00
C GLY A 329 30.57 -24.52 28.59
N ALA A 330 30.39 -24.41 29.91
CA ALA A 330 30.79 -23.20 30.62
C ALA A 330 32.31 -23.04 30.57
N PRO A 331 32.81 -21.81 30.44
CA PRO A 331 33.72 -21.36 31.49
C PRO A 331 33.45 -19.94 31.99
N HIS A 332 33.95 -19.74 33.20
CA HIS A 332 33.89 -18.59 34.10
C HIS A 332 34.45 -17.26 33.56
N ALA A 333 33.92 -16.19 34.17
CA ALA A 333 34.53 -14.86 34.45
C ALA A 333 34.68 -13.89 33.25
N ALA A 334 34.57 -12.57 33.36
CA ALA A 334 34.62 -11.67 34.52
C ALA A 334 33.75 -10.41 34.29
N ASP A 335 33.37 -9.83 35.43
CA ASP A 335 32.53 -8.65 35.64
C ASP A 335 33.31 -7.35 35.35
N VAL A 336 32.82 -6.50 34.44
CA VAL A 336 33.33 -5.13 34.23
C VAL A 336 32.15 -4.18 34.07
N ARG A 337 31.85 -3.42 35.14
CA ARG A 337 30.92 -2.29 35.12
C ARG A 337 31.67 -0.98 34.88
N PRO A 338 31.23 -0.08 33.98
CA PRO A 338 31.76 1.26 33.93
C PRO A 338 30.98 2.24 34.82
N ASN A 339 31.77 3.10 35.45
CA ASN A 339 31.44 4.08 36.47
C ASN A 339 30.84 5.36 35.82
N SER A 340 29.67 5.82 36.25
CA SER A 340 29.06 7.08 35.75
C SER A 340 29.09 8.16 36.84
N ARG A 341 29.83 9.24 36.55
CA ARG A 341 30.03 10.42 37.40
C ARG A 341 28.76 11.26 37.49
N ARG A 342 28.37 11.61 38.73
CA ARG A 342 27.44 12.71 39.07
C ARG A 342 28.11 14.06 38.81
N ILE A 343 27.40 14.98 38.17
CA ILE A 343 27.67 16.43 38.20
C ILE A 343 26.38 17.16 38.63
N SER A 344 26.56 18.03 39.61
CA SER A 344 25.65 18.92 40.35
C SER A 344 25.16 20.12 39.52
N SER A 345 23.85 20.38 39.47
CA SER A 345 23.10 21.48 40.13
C SER A 345 23.42 22.92 39.71
N GLU A 346 22.52 23.55 38.93
CA GLU A 346 22.36 25.01 38.84
C GLU A 346 20.87 25.39 38.66
N SER A 347 20.53 26.59 39.15
CA SER A 347 19.21 27.15 39.49
C SER A 347 18.40 27.70 38.29
N PRO A 348 17.07 27.90 38.42
CA PRO A 348 16.23 28.42 37.33
C PRO A 348 16.07 29.96 37.34
N PRO A 349 15.88 30.62 36.18
CA PRO A 349 15.53 32.04 36.07
C PRO A 349 13.99 32.27 35.98
N PRO A 350 13.50 33.52 36.12
CA PRO A 350 12.12 33.80 36.48
C PRO A 350 11.15 33.82 35.28
N THR A 351 9.93 33.38 35.56
CA THR A 351 8.76 33.36 34.69
C THR A 351 8.14 34.75 34.49
N PHE A 352 8.00 35.20 33.24
CA PHE A 352 7.13 36.31 32.85
C PHE A 352 5.74 35.79 32.43
N GLY A 353 4.70 36.37 33.02
CA GLY A 353 3.30 36.05 32.73
C GLY A 353 2.84 36.62 31.39
N ARG A 354 2.13 35.81 30.60
CA ARG A 354 1.48 36.23 29.35
C ARG A 354 -0.02 35.90 29.41
N GLU A 355 -0.83 36.92 29.14
CA GLU A 355 -2.28 36.89 29.19
C GLU A 355 -2.92 35.89 28.22
N LYS A 356 -4.02 35.30 28.67
CA LYS A 356 -4.83 34.32 27.94
C LYS A 356 -5.73 35.01 26.93
N VAL A 357 -5.45 34.83 25.64
CA VAL A 357 -6.41 35.11 24.56
C VAL A 357 -7.31 33.88 24.37
N ALA A 358 -8.62 34.08 24.52
CA ALA A 358 -9.63 33.03 24.35
C ALA A 358 -9.65 32.51 22.91
N THR A 359 -9.16 31.29 22.71
CA THR A 359 -9.22 30.56 21.45
C THR A 359 -10.56 29.84 21.38
N VAL A 360 -11.43 30.27 20.46
CA VAL A 360 -12.64 29.55 20.06
C VAL A 360 -12.21 28.22 19.46
N THR A 361 -12.45 27.13 20.19
CA THR A 361 -12.11 25.77 19.76
C THR A 361 -13.16 25.30 18.76
N PRO A 362 -12.78 24.99 17.50
CA PRO A 362 -13.73 24.42 16.55
C PRO A 362 -14.16 23.04 17.04
N GLU A 363 -15.47 22.87 17.21
CA GLU A 363 -16.07 21.62 17.64
C GLU A 363 -15.68 20.50 16.64
N PRO A 364 -15.04 19.41 17.09
CA PRO A 364 -14.55 18.39 16.17
C PRO A 364 -15.76 17.65 15.56
N ARG A 365 -15.86 17.69 14.22
CA ARG A 365 -16.78 16.90 13.37
C ARG A 365 -16.70 15.36 13.55
N LEU A 366 -16.01 14.89 14.59
CA LEU A 366 -15.75 13.49 14.90
C LEU A 366 -17.00 12.75 15.41
N LYS A 367 -17.97 13.44 16.01
CA LYS A 367 -19.19 12.82 16.56
C LYS A 367 -20.13 12.25 15.47
N GLU A 368 -20.17 12.84 14.28
CA GLU A 368 -20.97 12.30 13.16
C GLU A 368 -20.38 11.02 12.53
N ARG A 369 -19.12 10.68 12.85
CA ARG A 369 -18.46 9.44 12.38
C ARG A 369 -18.54 8.28 13.37
N MET A 370 -19.36 8.40 14.42
CA MET A 370 -19.74 7.26 15.25
C MET A 370 -20.65 6.36 14.40
N GLY A 371 -20.06 5.35 13.75
CA GLY A 371 -20.79 4.42 12.88
C GLY A 371 -22.08 3.94 13.52
N LYS A 372 -23.14 3.83 12.71
CA LYS A 372 -24.43 3.33 13.19
C LYS A 372 -24.22 1.94 13.83
N PRO A 373 -24.93 1.61 14.92
CA PRO A 373 -24.95 0.23 15.41
C PRO A 373 -25.35 -0.67 14.24
N CYS A 374 -24.62 -1.77 14.03
CA CYS A 374 -25.01 -2.68 12.97
C CYS A 374 -26.40 -3.23 13.35
N GLY A 375 -27.33 -3.29 12.41
CA GLY A 375 -28.69 -3.68 12.75
C GLY A 375 -28.80 -5.12 13.28
N ASN A 376 -27.75 -5.94 13.14
CA ASN A 376 -27.77 -7.36 13.47
C ASN A 376 -27.93 -7.60 14.97
N ARG A 377 -29.16 -7.94 15.36
CA ARG A 377 -29.52 -8.34 16.74
C ARG A 377 -28.71 -9.54 17.24
N ALA A 378 -28.09 -10.31 16.34
CA ALA A 378 -27.20 -11.43 16.67
C ALA A 378 -25.70 -11.09 16.57
N CYS A 379 -25.27 -9.84 16.27
CA CYS A 379 -23.85 -9.45 16.34
C CYS A 379 -23.47 -9.38 17.83
N SER A 380 -22.96 -10.49 18.39
CA SER A 380 -22.39 -10.55 19.75
C SER A 380 -21.05 -9.84 19.86
N LYS A 381 -20.45 -9.47 18.72
CA LYS A 381 -19.28 -8.58 18.63
C LYS A 381 -19.69 -7.15 18.93
N VAL A 382 -19.95 -6.91 20.20
CA VAL A 382 -19.65 -5.72 20.97
C VAL A 382 -19.55 -4.42 20.16
N HIS A 383 -20.69 -3.75 20.03
CA HIS A 383 -20.72 -2.34 19.68
C HIS A 383 -20.27 -1.52 20.88
N GLY A 384 -19.27 -0.66 20.71
CA GLY A 384 -19.02 0.39 21.72
C GLY A 384 -18.30 -0.05 22.99
N GLN A 385 -17.77 -1.28 23.12
CA GLN A 385 -16.85 -1.51 24.25
C GLN A 385 -15.61 -0.65 24.05
N ARG A 386 -15.30 0.01 25.15
CA ARG A 386 -14.06 0.71 25.34
C ARG A 386 -12.96 -0.33 25.44
N ASP A 387 -11.87 -0.11 24.73
CA ASP A 387 -10.63 -0.84 24.95
C ASP A 387 -10.31 -0.79 26.45
N ALA A 388 -9.96 -1.94 27.02
CA ALA A 388 -9.67 -2.06 28.44
C ALA A 388 -8.42 -1.26 28.85
N GLN A 389 -7.49 -1.02 27.92
CA GLN A 389 -6.28 -0.23 28.17
C GLN A 389 -6.51 1.27 27.99
N ASP A 390 -7.32 1.66 27.00
CA ASP A 390 -7.35 3.04 26.51
C ASP A 390 -8.65 3.77 26.87
N GLY A 391 -9.71 3.00 27.14
CA GLY A 391 -11.05 3.55 27.29
C GLY A 391 -11.68 4.00 25.96
N GLU A 392 -11.03 3.80 24.81
CA GLU A 392 -11.50 4.21 23.48
C GLU A 392 -12.39 3.15 22.83
N ILE A 393 -13.46 3.59 22.16
CA ILE A 393 -14.37 2.68 21.46
C ILE A 393 -13.69 2.12 20.21
N VAL A 394 -13.44 0.82 20.18
CA VAL A 394 -12.86 0.14 19.01
C VAL A 394 -13.85 0.20 17.84
N ARG A 395 -13.46 0.89 16.75
CA ARG A 395 -14.27 1.10 15.54
C ARG A 395 -13.91 0.10 14.46
N LEU A 396 -14.62 -1.03 14.40
CA LEU A 396 -14.60 -1.90 13.23
C LEU A 396 -15.79 -1.56 12.35
N ALA A 397 -15.57 -0.68 11.37
CA ALA A 397 -16.60 -0.20 10.47
C ALA A 397 -16.28 -0.65 9.03
N ILE A 398 -16.79 -1.82 8.65
CA ILE A 398 -16.70 -2.31 7.27
C ILE A 398 -17.76 -1.60 6.45
N LYS A 399 -17.35 -0.89 5.40
CA LYS A 399 -18.29 -0.19 4.51
C LYS A 399 -18.99 -1.19 3.58
N CYS A 400 -20.24 -0.90 3.22
CA CYS A 400 -20.89 -1.58 2.10
C CYS A 400 -20.13 -1.28 0.81
N ARG A 401 -19.59 -2.29 0.11
CA ARG A 401 -18.86 -2.12 -1.16
C ARG A 401 -19.70 -1.41 -2.23
N ASP A 402 -20.99 -1.72 -2.21
CA ASP A 402 -21.94 -1.20 -3.18
C ASP A 402 -22.27 0.27 -2.91
N CYS A 403 -22.84 0.60 -1.74
CA CYS A 403 -23.31 1.96 -1.45
C CYS A 403 -22.28 2.91 -0.86
N LEU A 404 -21.20 2.40 -0.25
CA LEU A 404 -20.22 3.12 0.59
C LEU A 404 -20.83 3.98 1.70
N GLY A 405 -22.14 3.89 1.92
CA GLY A 405 -22.90 4.76 2.83
C GLY A 405 -23.52 4.03 4.02
N GLU A 406 -23.31 2.72 4.13
CA GLU A 406 -23.67 1.91 5.31
C GLU A 406 -22.42 1.18 5.82
N PHE A 407 -22.40 0.93 7.13
CA PHE A 407 -21.25 0.38 7.85
C PHE A 407 -21.66 -0.85 8.68
N TYR A 408 -20.76 -1.83 8.83
CA TYR A 408 -21.01 -3.10 9.53
C TYR A 408 -19.87 -3.46 10.49
N CYS A 409 -20.20 -4.22 11.54
CA CYS A 409 -19.21 -4.75 12.51
C CYS A 409 -18.31 -5.86 11.91
N SER A 410 -18.76 -6.59 10.88
CA SER A 410 -18.06 -7.76 10.32
C SER A 410 -18.54 -8.12 8.89
N LYS A 411 -17.76 -8.92 8.13
CA LYS A 411 -18.20 -9.58 6.87
C LYS A 411 -19.54 -10.29 7.03
N SER A 412 -19.69 -11.06 8.11
CA SER A 412 -20.92 -11.82 8.39
C SER A 412 -22.12 -10.90 8.57
N CYS A 413 -21.96 -9.81 9.32
CA CYS A 413 -23.05 -8.84 9.50
C CYS A 413 -23.33 -8.06 8.22
N ARG A 414 -22.31 -7.73 7.42
CA ARG A 414 -22.49 -7.17 6.08
C ARG A 414 -23.32 -8.13 5.21
N ALA A 415 -22.98 -9.42 5.17
CA ALA A 415 -23.68 -10.41 4.36
C ALA A 415 -25.16 -10.56 4.80
N VAL A 416 -25.42 -10.67 6.10
CA VAL A 416 -26.77 -10.81 6.65
C VAL A 416 -27.61 -9.54 6.44
N TYR A 417 -27.03 -8.35 6.68
CA TYR A 417 -27.75 -7.08 6.50
C TYR A 417 -27.73 -6.56 5.07
N LYS A 418 -27.03 -7.23 4.15
CA LYS A 418 -26.98 -6.79 2.75
C LYS A 418 -28.37 -6.79 2.12
N SER A 419 -29.16 -7.82 2.40
CA SER A 419 -30.54 -7.94 1.92
C SER A 419 -31.44 -6.85 2.51
N LEU A 420 -31.30 -6.55 3.80
CA LEU A 420 -32.15 -5.58 4.50
C LEU A 420 -31.96 -4.13 4.01
N HIS A 421 -30.75 -3.76 3.57
CA HIS A 421 -30.49 -2.42 3.04
C HIS A 421 -30.36 -2.38 1.51
N ALA A 422 -30.70 -3.47 0.79
CA ALA A 422 -30.48 -3.59 -0.65
C ALA A 422 -31.16 -2.47 -1.45
N GLU A 423 -32.38 -2.09 -1.10
CA GLU A 423 -33.11 -1.00 -1.78
C GLU A 423 -32.43 0.36 -1.58
N GLU A 424 -32.07 0.70 -0.34
CA GLU A 424 -31.35 1.94 -0.05
C GLU A 424 -29.95 1.93 -0.70
N CYS A 425 -29.33 0.75 -0.77
CA CYS A 425 -28.04 0.55 -1.40
C CYS A 425 -28.07 0.92 -2.89
N VAL A 426 -29.06 0.38 -3.63
CA VAL A 426 -29.29 0.67 -5.04
C VAL A 426 -29.61 2.15 -5.25
N ARG A 427 -30.41 2.76 -4.36
CA ARG A 427 -30.68 4.21 -4.41
C ARG A 427 -29.39 5.03 -4.27
N LYS A 428 -28.55 4.73 -3.28
CA LYS A 428 -27.24 5.39 -3.07
C LYS A 428 -26.24 5.11 -4.21
N GLN A 429 -26.32 3.98 -4.89
CA GLN A 429 -25.56 3.70 -6.11
C GLN A 429 -26.00 4.61 -7.25
N LYS A 430 -27.31 4.68 -7.53
CA LYS A 430 -27.87 5.56 -8.57
C LYS A 430 -27.52 7.03 -8.31
N ASP A 431 -27.60 7.48 -7.07
CA ASP A 431 -27.24 8.84 -6.66
C ASP A 431 -25.77 9.17 -6.93
N ARG A 432 -24.85 8.22 -6.65
CA ARG A 432 -23.41 8.40 -6.93
C ARG A 432 -23.13 8.38 -8.43
N GLU A 433 -23.79 7.51 -9.17
CA GLU A 433 -23.66 7.45 -10.63
C GLU A 433 -24.18 8.75 -11.26
N GLU A 434 -25.30 9.28 -10.81
CA GLU A 434 -25.80 10.57 -11.27
C GLU A 434 -24.82 11.71 -10.96
N ARG A 435 -24.20 11.72 -9.77
CA ARG A 435 -23.14 12.69 -9.45
C ARG A 435 -21.91 12.54 -10.35
N ARG A 436 -21.50 11.31 -10.67
CA ARG A 436 -20.41 11.06 -11.64
C ARG A 436 -20.77 11.57 -13.02
N GLN A 437 -21.98 11.30 -13.50
CA GLN A 437 -22.47 11.82 -14.77
C GLN A 437 -22.55 13.35 -14.78
N ARG A 438 -23.05 13.98 -13.70
CA ARG A 438 -23.04 15.44 -13.55
C ARG A 438 -21.62 16.01 -13.57
N LYS A 439 -20.63 15.32 -12.99
CA LYS A 439 -19.20 15.71 -13.05
C LYS A 439 -18.56 15.46 -14.43
N ALA A 440 -19.01 14.44 -15.15
CA ALA A 440 -18.54 14.08 -16.49
C ALA A 440 -19.14 14.99 -17.58
N LYS A 441 -20.29 15.64 -17.31
CA LYS A 441 -20.86 16.66 -18.21
C LYS A 441 -19.81 17.75 -18.45
N LYS A 442 -19.61 18.04 -19.74
CA LYS A 442 -18.74 19.14 -20.15
C LYS A 442 -19.46 20.46 -19.92
N VAL A 443 -18.80 21.39 -19.26
CA VAL A 443 -19.27 22.76 -19.04
C VAL A 443 -18.43 23.69 -19.91
N GLU A 444 -19.08 24.70 -20.48
CA GLU A 444 -18.43 25.71 -21.32
C GLU A 444 -17.75 26.77 -20.46
N CYS A 445 -16.53 27.15 -20.83
CA CYS A 445 -15.84 28.30 -20.24
C CYS A 445 -16.54 29.60 -20.64
N ASP A 446 -16.87 30.45 -19.67
CA ASP A 446 -17.55 31.73 -19.94
C ASP A 446 -16.68 32.70 -20.78
N THR A 447 -15.36 32.55 -20.74
CA THR A 447 -14.40 33.37 -21.49
C THR A 447 -14.16 32.83 -22.90
N CYS A 448 -13.67 31.59 -23.03
CA CYS A 448 -13.20 31.04 -24.30
C CYS A 448 -14.21 30.09 -24.98
N ARG A 449 -15.35 29.80 -24.34
CA ARG A 449 -16.43 28.92 -24.83
C ARG A 449 -16.04 27.45 -25.08
N ALA A 450 -14.79 27.06 -24.83
CA ALA A 450 -14.38 25.67 -24.92
C ALA A 450 -15.02 24.81 -23.80
N LYS A 451 -15.31 23.55 -24.13
CA LYS A 451 -16.02 22.58 -23.29
C LYS A 451 -15.05 21.71 -22.51
N PHE A 452 -15.07 21.79 -21.18
CA PHE A 452 -14.19 20.99 -20.30
C PHE A 452 -15.02 20.19 -19.27
N PRO A 453 -14.50 19.05 -18.77
CA PRO A 453 -15.12 18.35 -17.65
C PRO A 453 -15.30 19.28 -16.45
N TYR A 454 -16.43 19.18 -15.74
CA TYR A 454 -16.74 20.04 -14.59
C TYR A 454 -15.63 20.04 -13.52
N THR A 455 -14.91 18.92 -13.35
CA THR A 455 -13.79 18.78 -12.41
C THR A 455 -12.59 19.67 -12.74
N LYS A 456 -12.41 20.07 -14.00
CA LYS A 456 -11.32 20.96 -14.43
C LYS A 456 -11.73 22.44 -14.48
N MET A 457 -12.99 22.74 -14.22
CA MET A 457 -13.52 24.10 -14.26
C MET A 457 -13.36 24.79 -12.91
N LYS A 458 -12.82 26.00 -12.92
CA LYS A 458 -12.70 26.87 -11.75
C LYS A 458 -13.90 27.81 -11.69
N LYS A 459 -14.55 27.94 -10.53
CA LYS A 459 -15.59 28.94 -10.31
C LYS A 459 -14.99 30.23 -9.77
N CYS A 460 -15.59 31.38 -10.09
CA CYS A 460 -15.20 32.63 -9.44
C CYS A 460 -15.36 32.48 -7.91
N SER A 461 -14.29 32.76 -7.16
CA SER A 461 -14.27 32.59 -5.69
C SER A 461 -15.29 33.47 -4.97
N ARG A 462 -15.67 34.60 -5.59
CA ARG A 462 -16.61 35.58 -5.02
C ARG A 462 -18.08 35.26 -5.34
N CYS A 463 -18.47 35.22 -6.61
CA CYS A 463 -19.88 35.02 -6.99
C CYS A 463 -20.27 33.55 -7.21
N ARG A 464 -19.31 32.66 -7.49
CA ARG A 464 -19.51 31.22 -7.83
C ARG A 464 -20.46 30.93 -9.01
N GLN A 465 -20.86 31.96 -9.77
CA GLN A 465 -21.80 31.84 -10.88
C GLN A 465 -21.11 31.54 -12.21
N VAL A 466 -20.01 32.24 -12.49
CA VAL A 466 -19.21 32.05 -13.72
C VAL A 466 -18.12 31.00 -13.53
N THR A 467 -17.81 30.30 -14.62
CA THR A 467 -16.87 29.18 -14.66
C THR A 467 -15.80 29.38 -15.74
N TYR A 468 -14.56 29.05 -15.38
CA TYR A 468 -13.38 29.27 -16.20
C TYR A 468 -12.58 27.98 -16.34
N CYS A 469 -12.03 27.72 -17.53
CA CYS A 469 -11.15 26.58 -17.74
C CYS A 469 -9.73 26.79 -17.20
N SER A 470 -9.33 28.04 -16.96
CA SER A 470 -7.98 28.39 -16.52
C SER A 470 -7.94 29.74 -15.78
N VAL A 471 -6.80 30.04 -15.14
CA VAL A 471 -6.59 31.31 -14.42
C VAL A 471 -6.49 32.48 -15.42
N GLU A 472 -5.95 32.23 -16.61
CA GLU A 472 -5.84 33.20 -17.69
C GLU A 472 -7.23 33.62 -18.21
N CYS A 473 -8.12 32.64 -18.43
CA CYS A 473 -9.51 32.91 -18.78
C CYS A 473 -10.25 33.71 -17.71
N GLN A 474 -10.00 33.39 -16.43
CA GLN A 474 -10.56 34.15 -15.30
C GLN A 474 -10.05 35.60 -15.27
N LYS A 475 -8.73 35.82 -15.42
CA LYS A 475 -8.13 37.17 -15.42
C LYS A 475 -8.63 38.01 -16.60
N SER A 476 -8.70 37.42 -17.79
CA SER A 476 -9.21 38.07 -18.98
C SER A 476 -10.67 38.51 -18.80
N ASP A 477 -11.55 37.61 -18.33
CA ASP A 477 -12.95 37.92 -18.09
C ASP A 477 -13.15 38.95 -16.98
N TRP A 478 -12.35 38.85 -15.92
CA TRP A 478 -12.34 39.80 -14.80
C TRP A 478 -12.10 41.23 -15.28
N ASN A 479 -11.06 41.44 -16.08
CA ASN A 479 -10.69 42.76 -16.57
C ASN A 479 -11.69 43.31 -17.59
N ASN A 480 -12.28 42.44 -18.42
CA ASN A 480 -13.14 42.87 -19.51
C ASN A 480 -14.58 43.18 -19.07
N ARG A 481 -15.18 42.33 -18.22
CA ARG A 481 -16.61 42.47 -17.88
C ARG A 481 -16.96 42.01 -16.47
N HIS A 482 -16.36 40.92 -15.99
CA HIS A 482 -16.87 40.23 -14.81
C HIS A 482 -16.69 41.04 -13.53
N ARG A 483 -15.66 41.89 -13.43
CA ARG A 483 -15.43 42.76 -12.25
C ARG A 483 -16.65 43.62 -11.89
N PHE A 484 -17.38 44.10 -12.90
CA PHE A 484 -18.58 44.93 -12.69
C PHE A 484 -19.82 44.09 -12.33
N GLN A 485 -19.90 42.87 -12.87
CA GLN A 485 -21.02 41.95 -12.65
C GLN A 485 -20.90 41.12 -11.36
N CYS A 486 -19.68 40.95 -10.84
CA CYS A 486 -19.38 40.09 -9.69
C CYS A 486 -19.97 40.62 -8.37
N GLN A 487 -20.47 41.85 -8.34
CA GLN A 487 -20.79 42.57 -7.10
C GLN A 487 -22.16 42.25 -6.49
N SER A 488 -23.03 41.46 -7.12
CA SER A 488 -24.46 41.46 -6.79
C SER A 488 -25.05 40.17 -6.20
N THR A 489 -24.27 39.10 -5.97
CA THR A 489 -24.88 37.77 -5.66
C THR A 489 -24.24 36.97 -4.53
N ALA A 490 -23.40 37.57 -3.69
CA ALA A 490 -22.97 36.95 -2.43
C ALA A 490 -24.10 37.06 -1.38
N ARG A 491 -25.07 36.16 -1.44
CA ARG A 491 -25.94 35.81 -0.31
C ARG A 491 -25.50 34.47 0.25
#